data_AF-A0A815HCY4-F1
#
_entry.id   AF-A0A815HCY4-F1
#
_cell.length_a   1.000
_cell.length_b   1.000
_cell.length_c   1.000
_cell.angle_alpha   90.00
_cell.angle_beta   90.00
_cell.angle_gamma   90.00
#
_symmetry.space_group_name_H-M   'P 1'
#
loop_
_entity.id
_entity.type
_entity.pdbx_description
1 polymer ?
#
loop_
_entity_poly.entity_id
_entity_poly.type
_entity_poly.pdbx_seq_one_letter_code
_entity_poly.pdbx_strand_id
1 'polypeptide(L)' 'MAAFTEEQLRKEFRRVDKDNDGSITVEELKKYYLPMQEMLGVKPEVAEQEIKGLLKRLDVDNSGTISFEEFKMFCTSHTL' A
#
# COMPACT_ATOMS: atom_id res chain seq x y z
N MET A 1 20.28 -4.90 -6.09
CA MET A 1 19.66 -3.66 -6.60
C MET A 1 18.33 -4.02 -7.22
N ALA A 2 17.21 -3.79 -6.54
CA ALA A 2 15.89 -3.97 -7.12
C ALA A 2 15.17 -2.63 -7.05
N ALA A 3 15.42 -1.76 -8.03
CA ALA A 3 14.52 -0.65 -8.30
C ALA A 3 13.30 -1.27 -9.01
N PHE A 4 12.15 -1.27 -8.35
CA PHE A 4 10.91 -1.63 -9.02
C PHE A 4 10.70 -0.66 -10.19
N THR A 5 10.48 -1.18 -11.39
CA THR A 5 10.22 -0.30 -12.55
C THR A 5 8.88 0.40 -12.37
N GLU A 6 8.69 1.55 -13.01
CA GLU A 6 7.42 2.27 -12.95
C GLU A 6 6.24 1.38 -13.38
N GLU A 7 6.47 0.47 -14.33
CA GLU A 7 5.49 -0.51 -14.77
C GLU A 7 5.14 -1.54 -13.67
N GLN A 8 6.13 -2.02 -12.92
CA GLN A 8 5.89 -2.91 -11.77
C GLN A 8 5.14 -2.20 -10.65
N LEU A 9 5.57 -0.98 -10.29
CA LEU A 9 4.89 -0.16 -9.28
C LEU A 9 3.44 0.09 -9.69
N ARG A 10 3.21 0.46 -10.95
CA ARG A 10 1.86 0.75 -11.47
C ARG A 10 0.99 -0.49 -11.59
N LYS A 11 1.59 -1.66 -11.80
CA LYS A 11 0.87 -2.96 -11.83
C LYS A 11 0.46 -3.40 -10.44
N GLU A 12 1.34 -3.26 -9.45
CA GLU A 12 1.00 -3.55 -8.06
C GLU A 12 0.01 -2.52 -7.51
N PHE A 13 0.20 -1.23 -7.82
CA PHE A 13 -0.73 -0.17 -7.45
C PHE A 13 -2.14 -0.45 -7.98
N ARG A 14 -2.29 -0.76 -9.27
CA ARG A 14 -3.58 -1.12 -9.88
C ARG A 14 -4.19 -2.42 -9.38
N ARG A 15 -3.41 -3.31 -8.76
CA ARG A 15 -3.96 -4.51 -8.15
C ARG A 15 -4.72 -4.16 -6.87
N VAL A 16 -4.29 -3.11 -6.18
CA VAL A 16 -4.84 -2.65 -4.92
C VAL A 16 -5.91 -1.58 -5.13
N ASP A 17 -5.63 -0.59 -5.97
CA ASP A 17 -6.55 0.46 -6.41
C ASP A 17 -7.69 -0.16 -7.24
N LYS A 18 -8.80 -0.44 -6.57
CA LYS A 18 -9.97 -1.14 -7.11
C LYS A 18 -10.82 -0.18 -7.93
N ASP A 19 -10.89 1.08 -7.49
CA ASP A 19 -11.69 2.12 -8.16
C ASP A 19 -10.94 2.75 -9.35
N ASN A 20 -9.61 2.55 -9.45
CA ASN A 20 -8.73 3.17 -10.45
C ASN A 20 -8.76 4.70 -10.40
N ASP A 21 -8.94 5.26 -9.21
CA ASP A 21 -8.92 6.70 -8.96
C ASP A 21 -7.48 7.27 -8.95
N GLY A 22 -6.46 6.40 -8.89
CA GLY A 22 -5.07 6.81 -8.78
C GLY A 22 -4.60 7.02 -7.33
N SER A 23 -5.46 6.65 -6.38
CA SER A 23 -5.29 6.77 -4.93
C SER A 23 -5.61 5.41 -4.30
N ILE A 24 -4.79 4.91 -3.37
CA ILE A 24 -5.13 3.73 -2.57
C ILE A 24 -5.70 4.20 -1.24
N THR A 25 -6.99 3.97 -1.03
CA THR A 25 -7.62 4.26 0.25
C THR A 25 -7.28 3.21 1.31
N VAL A 26 -7.39 3.58 2.60
CA VAL A 26 -7.27 2.62 3.72
C VAL A 26 -8.20 1.43 3.52
N GLU A 27 -9.40 1.66 3.00
CA GLU A 27 -10.40 0.61 2.79
C GLU A 27 -9.99 -0.35 1.69
N GLU A 28 -9.39 0.14 0.60
CA GLU A 28 -8.88 -0.71 -0.49
C GLU A 28 -7.67 -1.51 -0.05
N LEU A 29 -6.71 -0.87 0.64
CA LEU A 29 -5.55 -1.57 1.19
C LEU A 29 -6.00 -2.68 2.16
N LYS A 30 -6.98 -2.39 3.02
CA LYS A 30 -7.59 -3.38 3.91
C LYS A 30 -8.25 -4.53 3.15
N LYS A 31 -9.12 -4.24 2.18
CA LYS A 31 -9.80 -5.27 1.40
C LYS A 31 -8.85 -6.16 0.61
N TYR A 32 -7.69 -5.64 0.20
CA TYR A 32 -6.66 -6.42 -0.48
C TYR A 32 -5.79 -7.23 0.50
N TYR A 33 -5.33 -6.59 1.58
CA TYR A 33 -4.30 -7.13 2.46
C TYR A 33 -4.85 -8.03 3.58
N LEU A 34 -6.04 -7.74 4.11
CA LEU A 34 -6.70 -8.56 5.15
C LEU A 34 -6.93 -10.02 4.72
N PRO A 35 -7.56 -10.33 3.57
CA PRO A 35 -7.78 -11.72 3.19
C PRO A 35 -6.47 -12.47 2.92
N MET A 36 -5.43 -11.76 2.43
CA MET A 36 -4.11 -12.35 2.25
C MET A 36 -3.44 -12.69 3.59
N GLN A 37 -3.58 -11.81 4.59
CA GLN A 37 -3.08 -12.01 5.95
C GLN A 37 -3.84 -13.15 6.68
N GLU A 38 -5.16 -13.19 6.54
CA GLU A 38 -6.00 -14.26 7.11
C GLU A 38 -5.63 -15.63 6.52
N MET A 39 -5.39 -15.71 5.22
CA MET A 39 -4.93 -16.93 4.55
C MET A 39 -3.54 -17.38 5.04
N LEU A 40 -2.71 -16.45 5.51
CA LEU A 40 -1.41 -16.72 6.13
C LEU A 40 -1.51 -17.02 7.64
N GLY A 41 -2.72 -17.01 8.22
CA GLY A 41 -2.95 -17.25 9.64
C GLY A 41 -2.67 -16.05 10.54
N VAL A 42 -2.52 -14.85 9.97
CA VAL A 42 -2.36 -13.61 10.73
C VAL A 42 -3.75 -13.12 11.18
N LYS A 43 -3.85 -12.73 12.45
CA LYS A 43 -5.11 -12.20 12.99
C LYS A 43 -5.49 -10.89 12.30
N PRO A 44 -6.78 -10.66 12.00
CA PRO A 44 -7.25 -9.43 11.35
C PRO A 44 -6.85 -8.17 12.14
N GLU A 45 -6.86 -8.26 13.48
CA GLU A 45 -6.46 -7.18 14.39
C GLU A 45 -5.02 -6.71 14.15
N VAL A 46 -4.11 -7.67 13.92
CA VAL A 46 -2.68 -7.41 13.69
C VAL A 46 -2.50 -6.85 12.28
N ALA A 47 -3.16 -7.44 11.29
CA ALA A 47 -3.14 -6.95 9.91
C ALA A 47 -3.65 -5.49 9.81
N GLU A 48 -4.72 -5.14 10.52
CA GLU A 48 -5.24 -3.77 10.55
C GLU A 48 -4.28 -2.78 11.19
N GLN A 49 -3.56 -3.18 12.25
CA GLN A 49 -2.54 -2.35 12.88
C GLN A 49 -1.34 -2.12 11.95
N GLU A 50 -0.87 -3.18 11.29
CA GLU A 50 0.22 -3.10 10.30
C GLU A 50 -0.17 -2.18 9.14
N ILE A 51 -1.38 -2.33 8.60
CA ILE A 51 -1.91 -1.46 7.54
C ILE A 51 -1.96 0.00 8.00
N LYS A 52 -2.49 0.29 9.21
CA LYS A 52 -2.50 1.65 9.76
C LYS A 52 -1.08 2.21 9.90
N GLY A 53 -0.13 1.39 10.37
CA GLY A 53 1.26 1.79 10.53
C GLY A 53 1.95 2.06 9.19
N LEU A 54 1.72 1.21 8.19
CA LEU A 54 2.19 1.39 6.82
C LEU A 54 1.61 2.66 6.22
N LEU A 55 0.30 2.84 6.31
CA LEU A 55 -0.39 3.99 5.73
C LEU A 55 0.10 5.28 6.35
N LYS A 56 0.24 5.35 7.68
CA LYS A 56 0.78 6.53 8.36
C LYS A 56 2.24 6.85 8.03
N ARG A 57 3.02 5.87 7.58
CA ARG A 57 4.42 6.08 7.12
C ARG A 57 4.50 6.47 5.66
N LEU A 58 3.52 6.07 4.85
CA LEU A 58 3.44 6.31 3.42
C LEU A 58 2.72 7.62 3.08
N ASP A 59 1.63 7.90 3.81
CA ASP A 59 0.78 9.08 3.70
C ASP A 59 1.45 10.26 4.40
N VAL A 60 2.41 10.87 3.71
CA VAL A 60 3.20 12.01 4.22
C VAL A 60 2.34 13.27 4.22
N ASP A 61 1.44 13.39 3.25
CA ASP A 61 0.51 14.52 3.13
C ASP A 61 -0.66 14.42 4.12
N ASN A 62 -0.84 13.29 4.80
CA ASN A 62 -2.00 13.00 5.66
C ASN A 62 -3.32 13.14 4.91
N SER A 63 -3.33 12.78 3.63
CA SER A 63 -4.51 12.76 2.76
C SER A 63 -5.51 11.66 3.18
N GLY A 64 -5.05 10.68 3.96
CA GLY A 64 -5.81 9.47 4.31
C GLY A 64 -5.77 8.40 3.22
N THR A 65 -5.04 8.63 2.14
CA THR A 65 -4.86 7.75 0.99
C THR A 65 -3.39 7.73 0.57
N ILE A 66 -2.99 6.72 -0.19
CA ILE A 66 -1.63 6.63 -0.73
C ILE A 66 -1.71 6.92 -2.22
N SER A 67 -1.13 8.05 -2.62
CA SER A 67 -1.01 8.42 -4.03
C SER A 67 0.07 7.60 -4.73
N PHE A 68 -0.03 7.47 -6.05
CA PHE A 68 1.01 6.77 -6.84
C PHE A 68 2.42 7.36 -6.61
N GLU A 69 2.53 8.68 -6.46
CA GLU A 69 3.79 9.36 -6.14
C GLU A 69 4.35 8.97 -4.77
N GLU A 70 3.50 8.90 -3.73
CA GLU A 70 3.91 8.49 -2.37
C GLU A 70 4.38 7.03 -2.36
N PHE A 71 3.67 6.16 -3.06
CA PHE A 71 4.06 4.75 -3.23
C PHE A 71 5.43 4.62 -3.93
N LYS A 72 5.63 5.36 -5.03
CA LYS A 72 6.90 5.40 -5.75
C LYS A 72 8.02 5.97 -4.89
N MET A 73 7.76 7.06 -4.17
CA MET A 73 8.72 7.69 -3.27
C MET A 73 9.15 6.74 -2.16
N PHE A 74 8.23 5.97 -1.57
CA PHE A 74 8.58 4.98 -0.56
C PHE A 74 9.46 3.84 -1.10
N CYS A 75 9.08 3.24 -2.23
CA CYS A 75 9.86 2.16 -2.85
C CYS A 75 11.27 2.60 -3.27
N THR A 76 11.45 3.90 -3.55
CA THR A 76 12.75 4.47 -3.91
C THR A 76 13.54 4.98 -2.70
N SER A 77 12.87 5.57 -1.71
CA SER A 77 13.46 6.16 -0.50
C SER A 77 13.97 5.12 0.50
N HIS A 78 13.36 3.92 0.55
CA HIS A 78 13.83 2.83 1.43
C HIS A 78 15.15 2.18 0.98
N THR A 79 15.82 2.72 -0.04
CA THR A 79 17.10 2.22 -0.57
C THR A 79 18.23 3.26 -0.42
N LEU A 80 18.35 3.87 0.77
CA LEU A 80 19.51 4.66 1.20
C LEU A 80 20.11 4.07 2.48
#